data_AF-A0ABD5JQV0-F1
#
_entry.id   AF-A0ABD5JQV0-F1
#
_cell.length_a   1.000
_cell.length_b   1.000
_cell.length_c   1.000
_cell.angle_alpha   90.00
_cell.angle_beta   90.00
_cell.angle_gamma   90.00
#
_symmetry.space_group_name_H-M   'P 1'
#
loop_
_entity.id
_entity.type
_entity.pdbx_description
1 polymer ?
#
loop_
_entity_poly.entity_id
_entity_poly.type
_entity_poly.pdbx_seq_one_letter_code
_entity_poly.pdbx_strand_id
1 'polypeptide(L)' 'MTLLPTRMNHALRVAERVATEDILSNGRVELGTGRGNTTLALRAVEVDPSENKAQWREGIELIRSAFLNDVFSYVGEH' A
#
# COMPACT_ATOMS: atom_id res chain seq x y z
N MET A 1 -7.76 6.30 -4.40
CA MET A 1 -7.50 6.19 -2.95
C MET A 1 -7.54 4.73 -2.54
N THR A 2 -6.52 4.21 -1.83
CA THR A 2 -6.45 2.80 -1.39
C THR A 2 -5.98 2.66 0.06
N LEU A 3 -6.25 1.52 0.70
CA LEU A 3 -5.86 1.23 2.08
C LEU A 3 -4.68 0.26 2.10
N LEU A 4 -3.57 0.65 2.74
CA LEU A 4 -2.31 -0.10 2.70
C LEU A 4 -1.98 -1.07 3.85
N PRO A 5 -2.81 -1.32 4.88
CA PRO A 5 -2.52 -2.43 5.79
C PRO A 5 -2.40 -3.76 5.01
N THR A 6 -1.45 -4.63 5.39
CA THR A 6 -0.98 -5.76 4.57
C THR A 6 -2.11 -6.67 4.10
N ARG A 7 -3.08 -6.93 5.00
CA ARG A 7 -4.23 -7.81 4.72
C ARG A 7 -5.42 -7.11 4.04
N MET A 8 -5.38 -5.78 3.87
CA MET A 8 -6.39 -5.04 3.10
C MET A 8 -6.03 -5.00 1.61
N ASN A 9 -4.87 -4.42 1.28
CA ASN A 9 -4.32 -4.42 -0.06
C ASN A 9 -2.82 -4.60 0.03
N HIS A 10 -2.31 -5.67 -0.59
CA HIS A 10 -0.88 -5.90 -0.65
C HIS A 10 -0.20 -4.75 -1.41
N ALA A 11 0.75 -4.06 -0.77
CA ALA A 11 1.34 -2.83 -1.29
C ALA A 11 2.00 -3.01 -2.68
N LEU A 12 2.63 -4.16 -2.94
CA LEU A 12 3.21 -4.44 -4.26
C LEU A 12 2.15 -4.45 -5.39
N ARG A 13 0.96 -5.01 -5.13
CA ARG A 13 -0.14 -5.00 -6.12
C ARG A 13 -0.68 -3.59 -6.35
N VAL A 14 -0.66 -2.75 -5.31
CA VAL A 14 -0.99 -1.33 -5.45
C VAL A 14 0.05 -0.63 -6.32
N ALA A 15 1.34 -0.89 -6.12
CA ALA A 15 2.40 -0.33 -6.95
C ALA A 15 2.22 -0.70 -8.43
N GLU A 16 1.98 -1.99 -8.72
CA GLU A 16 1.73 -2.49 -10.08
C GLU A 16 0.54 -1.78 -10.75
N ARG A 17 -0.58 -1.66 -10.02
CA ARG A 17 -1.78 -0.99 -10.52
C ARG A 17 -1.53 0.49 -10.79
N VAL A 18 -0.90 1.19 -9.85
CA VAL A 18 -0.62 2.63 -9.98
C VAL A 18 0.35 2.88 -11.13
N ALA A 19 1.39 2.07 -11.29
CA ALA A 19 2.30 2.18 -12.43
C ALA A 19 1.57 1.94 -13.77
N THR A 20 0.65 0.97 -13.81
CA THR A 20 -0.19 0.73 -15.00
C THR A 20 -1.07 1.93 -15.31
N GLU A 21 -1.74 2.49 -14.30
CA GLU A 21 -2.60 3.67 -14.45
C GLU A 21 -1.77 4.91 -14.84
N ASP A 22 -0.55 5.06 -14.33
CA ASP A 22 0.36 6.14 -14.65
C ASP A 22 0.74 6.13 -16.14
N ILE A 23 1.12 4.96 -16.66
CA ILE A 23 1.41 4.75 -18.08
C ILE A 23 0.18 5.05 -18.95
N LEU A 24 -0.99 4.48 -18.61
CA LEU A 24 -2.22 4.66 -19.39
C LEU A 24 -2.72 6.11 -19.39
N SER A 25 -2.52 6.81 -18.27
CA SER A 25 -2.98 8.18 -18.11
C SER A 25 -1.97 9.22 -18.62
N ASN A 26 -0.76 8.79 -18.98
CA ASN A 26 0.39 9.64 -19.30
C ASN A 26 0.75 10.58 -18.14
N GLY A 27 1.01 10.03 -16.96
CA GLY A 27 1.52 10.80 -15.82
C GLY A 27 0.48 11.56 -15.01
N ARG A 28 -0.81 11.25 -15.14
CA ARG A 28 -1.91 12.02 -14.51
C ARG A 28 -2.49 11.36 -13.26
N VAL A 29 -1.90 10.25 -12.81
CA VAL A 29 -2.37 9.54 -11.61
C VAL A 29 -1.88 10.23 -10.35
N GLU A 30 -2.78 10.33 -9.37
CA GLU A 30 -2.44 10.69 -8.00
C GLU A 30 -2.75 9.52 -7.06
N LEU A 31 -1.74 9.08 -6.30
CA LEU A 31 -1.90 8.01 -5.32
C LEU A 31 -2.23 8.58 -3.94
N GLY A 32 -3.53 8.57 -3.61
CA GLY A 32 -4.00 8.76 -2.24
C GLY A 32 -4.02 7.44 -1.46
N THR A 33 -3.47 7.42 -0.24
CA THR A 33 -3.43 6.22 0.62
C THR A 33 -4.07 6.48 1.98
N GLY A 34 -4.49 5.42 2.65
CA GLY A 34 -4.99 5.47 4.02
C GLY A 34 -4.74 4.18 4.78
N ARG A 35 -5.02 4.22 6.08
CA ARG A 35 -4.88 3.08 7.00
C ARG A 35 -6.21 2.41 7.37
N GLY A 36 -7.33 2.98 6.96
CA GLY A 36 -8.64 2.55 7.47
C GLY A 36 -8.84 3.00 8.92
N ASN A 37 -10.08 3.34 9.28
CA ASN A 37 -10.39 4.05 10.53
C ASN A 37 -11.50 3.40 11.35
N THR A 38 -12.16 2.34 10.85
CA THR A 38 -13.20 1.63 11.59
C THR A 38 -12.69 0.29 12.09
N THR A 39 -12.91 0.00 13.37
CA THR A 39 -12.55 -1.29 13.97
C THR A 39 -13.23 -2.46 13.27
N LEU A 40 -14.46 -2.25 12.75
CA LEU A 40 -15.18 -3.27 11.98
C LEU A 40 -14.43 -3.66 10.71
N ALA A 41 -13.95 -2.69 9.93
CA ALA A 41 -13.23 -2.98 8.68
C ALA A 41 -11.88 -3.66 8.95
N LEU A 42 -11.16 -3.21 9.98
CA LEU A 42 -9.86 -3.80 10.34
C LEU A 42 -10.01 -5.26 10.82
N ARG A 43 -11.02 -5.53 11.65
CA ARG A 43 -11.28 -6.90 12.14
C ARG A 43 -11.71 -7.85 11.04
N ALA A 44 -12.42 -7.37 10.01
CA ALA A 44 -12.87 -8.21 8.90
C ALA A 44 -11.71 -8.84 8.10
N VAL A 45 -10.54 -8.21 8.12
CA VAL A 45 -9.31 -8.70 7.48
C VAL A 45 -8.20 -9.00 8.49
N GLU A 46 -8.56 -9.11 9.78
CA GLU A 46 -7.64 -9.45 10.87
C GLU A 46 -6.41 -8.53 10.95
N VAL A 47 -6.61 -7.23 10.81
CA VAL A 47 -5.57 -6.22 11.09
C VAL A 47 -5.77 -5.71 12.52
N ASP A 48 -4.71 -5.77 13.33
CA ASP A 48 -4.73 -5.18 14.66
C ASP A 48 -4.75 -3.64 14.55
N PRO A 49 -5.73 -2.94 15.17
CA PRO A 49 -5.77 -1.48 15.17
C PRO A 49 -4.50 -0.80 15.70
N SER A 50 -3.73 -1.46 16.58
CA SER A 50 -2.46 -0.97 17.12
C SER A 50 -1.34 -1.00 16.08
N GLU A 51 -1.31 -2.01 15.22
CA GLU A 51 -0.31 -2.17 14.14
C GLU A 51 -0.68 -1.40 12.87
N ASN A 52 -1.96 -1.06 12.71
CA ASN A 52 -2.51 -0.47 11.49
C ASN A 52 -1.68 0.69 10.90
N LYS A 53 -1.22 1.62 11.75
CA LYS A 53 -0.39 2.75 11.28
C LYS A 53 1.00 2.29 10.81
N ALA A 54 1.58 1.28 11.45
CA ALA A 54 2.87 0.73 11.08
C ALA A 54 2.78 -0.01 9.74
N GLN A 55 1.77 -0.89 9.56
CA GLN A 55 1.50 -1.57 8.29
C GLN A 55 1.30 -0.59 7.13
N TRP A 56 0.50 0.47 7.33
CA TRP A 56 0.30 1.50 6.30
C TRP A 56 1.61 2.20 5.90
N ARG A 57 2.46 2.54 6.88
CA ARG A 57 3.74 3.20 6.63
C ARG A 57 4.69 2.27 5.88
N GLU A 58 4.74 1.00 6.26
CA GLU A 58 5.53 -0.01 5.57
C GLU A 58 5.09 -0.18 4.11
N GLY A 59 3.79 -0.21 3.85
CA GLY A 59 3.25 -0.26 2.50
C GLY A 59 3.67 0.93 1.63
N ILE A 60 3.78 2.14 2.21
CA ILE A 60 4.30 3.32 1.50
C ILE A 60 5.78 3.13 1.14
N GLU A 61 6.61 2.67 2.07
CA GLU A 61 8.04 2.45 1.83
C GLU A 61 8.28 1.35 0.78
N LEU A 62 7.45 0.30 0.77
CA LEU A 62 7.48 -0.73 -0.26
C LEU A 62 7.15 -0.14 -1.63
N ILE A 63 6.05 0.62 -1.75
CA ILE A 63 5.66 1.26 -3.03
C ILE A 63 6.75 2.21 -3.52
N ARG A 64 7.32 3.02 -2.61
CA ARG A 64 8.45 3.90 -2.91
C ARG A 64 9.65 3.11 -3.44
N SER A 65 9.98 1.99 -2.81
CA SER A 65 11.07 1.11 -3.26
C SER A 65 10.80 0.53 -4.64
N ALA A 66 9.56 0.12 -4.91
CA ALA A 66 9.14 -0.42 -6.20
C ALA A 66 9.23 0.60 -7.33
N PHE A 67 8.95 1.87 -7.07
CA PHE A 67 9.03 2.92 -8.10
C PHE A 67 10.44 3.44 -8.35
N LEU A 68 11.33 3.39 -7.36
CA LEU A 68 12.67 3.95 -7.46
C LEU A 68 13.72 2.97 -7.96
N ASN A 69 13.45 1.66 -7.91
CA ASN A 69 14.41 0.62 -8.23
C ASN A 69 13.85 -0.33 -9.28
N ASP A 70 14.67 -0.67 -10.28
CA ASP A 70 14.31 -1.61 -11.35
C ASP A 70 14.22 -3.06 -10.83
N VAL A 71 15.15 -3.45 -9.95
CA VAL A 71 15.13 -4.73 -9.23
C VAL A 71 15.34 -4.45 -7.74
N PHE A 72 14.48 -4.99 -6.88
CA PHE A 72 14.57 -4.83 -5.44
C PHE A 72 14.03 -6.04 -4.67
N SER A 73 14.42 -6.13 -3.41
CA SER A 73 13.81 -7.00 -2.41
C SER A 73 13.38 -6.17 -1.21
N TYR A 74 12.26 -6.52 -0.60
CA TYR A 74 11.76 -5.83 0.58
C TYR A 74 11.41 -6.85 1.65
N VAL A 75 11.98 -6.69 2.84
CA VAL A 75 11.67 -7.50 4.02
C VAL A 75 11.14 -6.55 5.08
N GLY A 76 9.83 -6.60 5.25
CA GLY A 76 9.10 -5.80 6.22
C GLY A 76 8.95 -6.48 7.57
N GLU A 77 8.38 -5.75 8.53
CA GLU A 77 7.96 -6.30 9.82
C GLU A 77 6.56 -6.92 9.72
N HIS A 78 5.73 -6.46 8.78
CA HIS A 78 4.31 -6.80 8.63
C HIS A 78 3.92 -7.46 7.29
#